data_AF-A0A7V5RKV1-F1
#
_entry.id   AF-A0A7V5RKV1-F1
#
_cell.length_a   1.000
_cell.length_b   1.000
_cell.length_c   1.000
_cell.angle_alpha   90.00
_cell.angle_beta   90.00
_cell.angle_gamma   90.00
#
_symmetry.space_group_name_H-M   'P 1'
#
loop_
_entity.id
_entity.type
_entity.pdbx_description
1 polymer ?
#
loop_
_entity_poly.entity_id
_entity_poly.type
_entity_poly.pdbx_seq_one_letter_code
_entity_poly.pdbx_strand_id
1 'polypeptide(L)'
;QVESVADDFGSSDQKSFLDAQVPAVQFFSGVHLDYHRPSDTADKIDAAGMVKVAAIVREAVEYLAGREQPMTAQFAGKQAAQQARPRGGSGRRVSFGSVPDFAFSGPGVRITGTTPGSAAEKAGLKKGDVIISLAGKEVKTLRDLSTVLRALNPGDEIDVRWLREGRELQAKTTVSAR
;
A
#
# COMPACT_ATOMS: atom_id res chain seq x y z
N GLN A 1 -19.00 -0.33 -15.93
CA GLN A 1 -19.10 -0.36 -14.45
C GLN A 1 -17.71 -0.08 -13.91
N VAL A 2 -17.58 0.77 -12.90
CA VAL A 2 -16.29 0.97 -12.23
C VAL A 2 -16.09 -0.22 -11.29
N GLU A 3 -15.11 -1.07 -11.58
CA GLU A 3 -14.71 -2.12 -10.64
C GLU A 3 -14.04 -1.44 -9.44
N SER A 4 -14.60 -1.66 -8.25
CA SER A 4 -13.95 -1.20 -7.03
C SER A 4 -12.79 -2.13 -6.69
N VAL A 5 -11.60 -1.56 -6.53
CA VAL A 5 -10.48 -2.31 -5.98
C VAL A 5 -10.79 -2.58 -4.51
N ALA A 6 -11.05 -3.84 -4.17
CA ALA A 6 -11.47 -4.26 -2.81
C ALA A 6 -10.30 -4.35 -1.80
N ASP A 7 -9.11 -3.87 -2.19
CA ASP A 7 -7.94 -3.86 -1.33
C ASP A 7 -8.04 -2.79 -0.24
N ASP A 8 -7.64 -3.17 0.98
CA ASP A 8 -7.50 -2.25 2.10
C ASP A 8 -6.19 -1.49 1.92
N PHE A 9 -6.23 -0.34 1.26
CA PHE A 9 -5.09 0.57 1.07
C PHE A 9 -4.62 1.24 2.37
N GLY A 10 -5.26 0.95 3.51
CA GLY A 10 -4.94 1.50 4.81
C GLY A 10 -5.86 2.65 5.23
N SER A 11 -5.51 3.26 6.36
CA SER A 11 -6.26 4.35 6.97
C SER A 11 -5.74 5.70 6.48
N SER A 12 -6.19 6.14 5.30
CA SER A 12 -5.99 7.50 4.83
C SER A 12 -7.33 8.23 4.73
N ASP A 13 -7.31 9.54 4.59
CA ASP A 13 -8.49 10.43 4.58
C ASP A 13 -9.52 10.08 3.51
N GLN A 14 -9.09 9.57 2.34
CA GLN A 14 -10.00 9.13 1.28
C GLN A 14 -10.93 7.98 1.69
N LYS A 15 -10.59 7.24 2.76
CA LYS A 15 -11.38 6.09 3.20
C LYS A 15 -12.81 6.47 3.60
N SER A 16 -13.01 7.65 4.22
CA SER A 16 -14.34 8.12 4.61
C SER A 16 -15.26 8.34 3.41
N PHE A 17 -14.70 8.85 2.30
CA PHE A 17 -15.41 9.03 1.03
C PHE A 17 -15.79 7.69 0.41
N LEU A 18 -14.83 6.76 0.34
CA LEU A 18 -15.08 5.41 -0.20
C LEU A 18 -16.15 4.66 0.61
N ASP A 19 -16.12 4.76 1.94
CA ASP A 19 -17.12 4.16 2.84
C ASP A 19 -18.52 4.80 2.64
N ALA A 20 -18.58 6.07 2.26
CA ALA A 20 -19.81 6.77 1.88
C ALA A 20 -20.23 6.54 0.42
N GLN A 21 -19.57 5.62 -0.30
CA GLN A 21 -19.79 5.36 -1.73
C GLN A 21 -19.55 6.58 -2.62
N VAL A 22 -18.67 7.49 -2.20
CA VAL A 22 -18.18 8.60 -3.00
C VAL A 22 -16.84 8.18 -3.64
N PRO A 23 -16.70 8.20 -4.98
CA PRO A 23 -15.43 7.90 -5.62
C PRO A 23 -14.34 8.84 -5.15
N ALA A 24 -13.20 8.28 -4.75
CA ALA A 24 -12.05 9.03 -4.31
C ALA A 24 -10.80 8.50 -5.02
N VAL A 25 -9.93 9.42 -5.45
CA VAL A 25 -8.66 9.10 -6.08
C VAL A 25 -7.56 9.78 -5.27
N GLN A 26 -6.49 9.04 -4.98
CA GLN A 26 -5.32 9.59 -4.30
C GLN A 26 -4.20 9.79 -5.31
N PHE A 27 -3.60 10.98 -5.32
CA PHE A 27 -2.43 11.30 -6.10
C PHE A 27 -1.21 11.40 -5.17
N PHE A 28 -0.09 10.82 -5.60
CA PHE A 28 1.18 10.90 -4.88
C PHE A 28 2.33 10.92 -5.90
N SER A 29 3.42 11.62 -5.59
CA SER A 29 4.60 11.73 -6.46
C SER A 29 5.46 10.46 -6.49
N GLY A 30 5.25 9.56 -5.52
CA GLY A 30 5.93 8.29 -5.43
C GLY A 30 5.81 7.69 -4.03
N VAL A 31 6.49 6.57 -3.82
CA VAL A 31 6.64 5.93 -2.51
C VAL A 31 8.06 6.09 -2.04
N HIS A 32 8.24 6.50 -0.79
CA HIS A 32 9.55 6.55 -0.15
C HIS A 32 9.46 6.16 1.32
N LEU A 33 10.63 5.88 1.88
CA LEU A 33 10.79 5.38 3.24
C LEU A 33 10.77 6.49 4.29
N ASP A 34 11.14 7.70 3.88
CA ASP A 34 11.23 8.87 4.73
C ASP A 34 9.89 9.61 4.77
N TYR A 35 8.86 8.96 5.31
CA TYR A 35 7.48 9.46 5.31
C TYR A 35 7.05 9.83 6.73
N HIS A 36 6.61 11.09 6.93
CA HIS A 36 6.22 11.67 8.22
C HIS A 36 7.29 11.53 9.31
N ARG A 37 8.48 12.10 9.08
CA ARG A 37 9.57 12.04 10.05
C ARG A 37 9.88 13.42 10.63
N PRO A 38 10.26 13.54 11.92
CA PRO A 38 10.77 14.80 12.47
C PRO A 38 12.01 15.34 11.73
N SER A 39 12.69 14.49 10.96
CA SER A 39 13.82 14.83 10.11
C SER A 39 13.43 15.37 8.72
N ASP A 40 12.15 15.66 8.47
CA ASP A 40 11.70 16.21 7.20
C ASP A 40 12.32 17.59 6.97
N THR A 41 12.92 17.77 5.79
CA THR A 41 13.59 18.99 5.36
C THR A 41 13.18 19.31 3.91
N ALA A 42 13.22 20.58 3.52
CA ALA A 42 12.69 21.02 2.23
C ALA A 42 13.38 20.36 1.02
N ASP A 43 14.65 19.97 1.15
CA ASP A 43 15.43 19.28 0.12
C ASP A 43 14.96 17.84 -0.15
N LYS A 44 14.20 17.24 0.77
CA LYS A 44 13.64 15.88 0.61
C LYS A 44 12.34 15.86 -0.19
N ILE A 45 11.79 17.01 -0.52
CA ILE A 45 10.55 17.13 -1.27
C ILE A 45 10.82 16.81 -2.75
N ASP A 46 10.08 15.85 -3.31
CA ASP A 46 10.10 15.58 -4.76
C ASP A 46 9.31 16.65 -5.53
N ALA A 47 9.96 17.80 -5.74
CA ALA A 47 9.38 18.93 -6.46
C ALA A 47 8.99 18.57 -7.90
N ALA A 48 9.80 17.76 -8.59
CA ALA A 48 9.53 17.34 -9.96
C ALA A 48 8.29 16.44 -10.03
N GLY A 49 8.16 15.48 -9.11
CA GLY A 49 6.97 14.65 -8.98
C GLY A 49 5.73 15.45 -8.59
N MET A 50 5.85 16.43 -7.69
CA MET A 50 4.76 17.33 -7.33
C MET A 50 4.25 18.16 -8.53
N VAL A 51 5.14 18.66 -9.38
CA VAL A 51 4.75 19.36 -10.61
C VAL A 51 3.94 18.44 -11.54
N LYS A 52 4.38 17.18 -11.70
CA LYS A 52 3.63 16.18 -12.49
C LYS A 52 2.25 15.90 -11.90
N VAL A 53 2.17 15.70 -10.59
CA VAL A 53 0.90 15.51 -9.88
C VAL A 53 -0.02 16.71 -10.07
N ALA A 54 0.50 17.93 -9.88
CA ALA A 54 -0.27 19.16 -10.04
C ALA A 54 -0.80 19.32 -11.47
N ALA A 55 -0.01 18.99 -12.49
CA ALA A 55 -0.45 19.01 -13.88
C ALA A 55 -1.62 18.03 -14.12
N ILE A 56 -1.51 16.79 -13.64
CA ILE A 56 -2.58 15.79 -13.79
C ILE A 56 -3.85 16.22 -13.04
N VAL A 57 -3.71 16.72 -11.81
CA VAL A 57 -4.85 17.19 -11.01
C VAL A 57 -5.55 18.36 -11.70
N ARG A 58 -4.79 19.31 -12.26
CA ARG A 58 -5.35 20.43 -13.03
C ARG A 58 -6.21 19.92 -14.19
N GLU A 59 -5.65 19.06 -15.05
CA GLU A 59 -6.37 18.52 -16.20
C GLU A 59 -7.61 17.72 -15.78
N ALA A 60 -7.53 16.94 -14.70
CA ALA A 60 -8.67 16.20 -14.17
C ALA A 60 -9.77 17.12 -13.65
N VAL A 61 -9.42 18.18 -12.92
CA VAL A 61 -10.39 19.16 -12.40
C VAL A 61 -11.02 19.96 -13.54
N GLU A 62 -10.23 20.44 -14.49
CA GLU A 62 -10.73 21.17 -15.67
C GLU A 62 -11.67 20.30 -16.50
N TYR A 63 -11.30 19.04 -16.74
CA TYR A 63 -12.16 18.07 -17.40
C TYR A 63 -13.49 17.88 -16.66
N LEU A 64 -13.45 17.62 -15.35
CA LEU A 64 -14.65 17.38 -14.55
C LEU A 64 -15.55 18.62 -14.46
N ALA A 65 -14.96 19.81 -14.33
CA ALA A 65 -15.68 21.09 -14.25
C ALA A 65 -16.32 21.48 -15.58
N GLY A 66 -15.72 21.09 -16.72
CA GLY A 66 -16.24 21.37 -18.05
C GLY A 66 -17.35 20.43 -18.53
N ARG A 67 -17.74 19.43 -17.74
CA ARG A 67 -18.80 18.49 -18.13
C ARG A 67 -20.17 19.14 -18.02
N GLU A 68 -20.98 19.02 -19.07
CA GLU A 68 -22.40 19.42 -19.03
C GLU A 68 -23.20 18.58 -18.02
N GLN A 69 -22.87 17.29 -17.91
CA GLN A 69 -23.49 16.39 -16.94
C GLN A 69 -22.50 15.97 -15.85
N PRO A 70 -22.91 16.05 -14.57
CA PRO A 70 -22.06 15.64 -13.46
C PRO A 70 -21.68 14.18 -13.62
N MET A 71 -20.45 13.84 -13.21
CA MET A 71 -20.02 12.45 -13.21
C MET A 71 -20.81 11.69 -12.14
N THR A 72 -21.64 10.74 -12.58
CA THR A 72 -22.36 9.84 -11.69
C THR A 72 -21.68 8.48 -11.74
N ALA A 73 -21.06 8.07 -10.63
CA ALA A 73 -20.54 6.72 -10.49
C ALA A 73 -21.52 5.92 -9.63
N GLN A 74 -22.12 4.88 -10.22
CA GLN A 74 -22.84 3.88 -9.46
C GLN A 74 -21.90 2.70 -9.24
N PHE A 75 -21.46 2.49 -7.99
CA PHE A 75 -20.78 1.26 -7.62
C PHE A 75 -21.79 0.12 -7.71
N ALA A 76 -21.63 -0.74 -8.71
CA ALA A 76 -22.49 -1.90 -8.87
C ALA A 76 -22.32 -2.83 -7.66
N GLY A 77 -23.32 -2.84 -6.79
CA GLY A 77 -23.62 -3.88 -5.81
C GLY A 77 -22.42 -4.49 -5.06
N LYS A 78 -22.06 -3.91 -3.92
CA LYS A 78 -22.09 -4.64 -2.64
C LYS A 78 -22.58 -3.66 -1.59
N GLN A 79 -23.69 -4.00 -0.94
CA GLN A 79 -23.98 -3.46 0.38
C GLN A 79 -22.72 -3.69 1.24
N ALA A 80 -21.93 -2.65 1.48
CA ALA A 80 -21.06 -2.64 2.65
C ALA A 80 -21.95 -2.31 3.85
N ALA A 81 -22.93 -3.17 4.11
CA ALA A 81 -23.61 -3.21 5.38
C ALA A 81 -22.52 -3.44 6.43
N GLN A 82 -22.29 -2.41 7.23
CA GLN A 82 -21.96 -2.48 8.64
C GLN A 82 -21.40 -3.82 9.09
N GLN A 83 -20.08 -3.91 9.18
CA GLN A 83 -19.52 -4.29 10.46
C GLN A 83 -18.70 -3.11 10.93
N ALA A 84 -19.31 -2.32 11.81
CA ALA A 84 -18.57 -1.50 12.75
C ALA A 84 -17.61 -2.46 13.47
N ARG A 85 -16.40 -2.61 12.94
CA ARG A 85 -15.33 -3.26 13.68
C ARG A 85 -15.15 -2.42 14.94
N PRO A 86 -15.13 -3.03 16.13
CA PRO A 86 -14.91 -2.27 17.35
C PRO A 86 -13.67 -1.40 17.15
N ARG A 87 -13.74 -0.16 17.62
CA ARG A 87 -12.63 0.82 17.64
C ARG A 87 -11.40 0.35 18.47
N GLY A 88 -11.33 -0.94 18.82
CA GLY A 88 -10.18 -1.59 19.43
C GLY A 88 -9.52 -2.53 18.41
N GLY A 89 -8.38 -2.12 17.89
CA GLY A 89 -7.60 -2.94 16.98
C GLY A 89 -6.20 -2.38 16.85
N SER A 90 -5.31 -2.88 17.71
CA SER A 90 -3.87 -2.65 17.76
C SER A 90 -3.30 -2.13 16.45
N GLY A 91 -2.80 -0.89 16.46
CA GLY A 91 -1.99 -0.37 15.36
C GLY A 91 -0.91 -1.38 15.00
N ARG A 92 -0.48 -1.39 13.73
CA ARG A 92 0.51 -2.34 13.21
C ARG A 92 1.75 -2.33 14.13
N ARG A 93 1.90 -3.36 14.97
CA ARG A 93 2.94 -3.44 16.01
C ARG A 93 4.33 -3.70 15.43
N VAL A 94 4.36 -4.22 14.22
CA VAL A 94 5.57 -4.75 13.58
C VAL A 94 5.73 -4.15 12.20
N SER A 95 6.99 -3.92 11.82
CA SER A 95 7.38 -3.46 10.48
C SER A 95 8.24 -4.52 9.80
N PHE A 96 7.89 -4.87 8.56
CA PHE A 96 8.73 -5.70 7.71
C PHE A 96 9.74 -4.87 6.92
N GLY A 97 9.41 -3.61 6.61
CA GLY A 97 10.27 -2.70 5.84
C GLY A 97 10.28 -2.93 4.33
N SER A 98 9.25 -3.56 3.77
CA SER A 98 9.03 -3.60 2.31
C SER A 98 8.33 -2.33 1.82
N VAL A 99 8.75 -1.77 0.68
CA VAL A 99 8.06 -0.67 -0.01
C VAL A 99 7.27 -1.23 -1.18
N PRO A 100 5.92 -1.25 -1.13
CA PRO A 100 5.11 -1.77 -2.23
C PRO A 100 5.25 -0.96 -3.52
N ASP A 101 5.15 -1.67 -4.64
CA ASP A 101 4.87 -1.10 -5.94
C ASP A 101 3.35 -1.08 -6.18
N PHE A 102 2.73 0.07 -5.94
CA PHE A 102 1.28 0.24 -6.10
C PHE A 102 0.80 0.19 -7.56
N ALA A 103 1.71 0.27 -8.54
CA ALA A 103 1.36 0.13 -9.95
C ALA A 103 1.33 -1.35 -10.40
N PHE A 104 1.72 -2.29 -9.54
CA PHE A 104 1.69 -3.71 -9.85
C PHE A 104 0.31 -4.32 -9.59
N SER A 105 -0.25 -4.99 -10.60
CA SER A 105 -1.56 -5.65 -10.55
C SER A 105 -1.51 -7.18 -10.69
N GLY A 106 -0.33 -7.78 -10.60
CA GLY A 106 -0.15 -9.23 -10.66
C GLY A 106 -0.35 -9.91 -9.29
N PRO A 107 -0.32 -11.25 -9.23
CA PRO A 107 -0.40 -11.98 -7.96
C PRO A 107 0.83 -11.71 -7.10
N GLY A 108 0.60 -11.53 -5.80
CA GLY A 108 1.64 -11.22 -4.81
C GLY A 108 1.85 -9.73 -4.63
N VAL A 109 2.90 -9.36 -3.89
CA VAL A 109 3.22 -7.96 -3.62
C VAL A 109 4.60 -7.65 -4.20
N ARG A 110 4.61 -6.95 -5.34
CA ARG A 110 5.86 -6.41 -5.91
C ARG A 110 6.37 -5.27 -5.05
N ILE A 111 7.68 -5.19 -4.86
CA ILE A 111 8.31 -4.12 -4.08
C ILE A 111 9.19 -3.23 -4.95
N THR A 112 9.20 -1.94 -4.64
CA THR A 112 10.13 -0.96 -5.23
C THR A 112 11.44 -0.86 -4.46
N GLY A 113 11.50 -1.44 -3.25
CA GLY A 113 12.70 -1.48 -2.41
C GLY A 113 12.41 -1.92 -0.98
N THR A 114 13.44 -1.81 -0.13
CA THR A 114 13.42 -2.16 1.29
C THR A 114 13.97 -1.01 2.15
N THR A 115 13.51 -0.91 3.40
CA THR A 115 14.08 0.03 4.38
C THR A 115 15.45 -0.44 4.85
N PRO A 116 16.47 0.44 4.94
CA PRO A 116 17.75 0.09 5.56
C PRO A 116 17.60 -0.47 6.97
N GLY A 117 18.30 -1.56 7.26
CA GLY A 117 18.28 -2.27 8.54
C GLY A 117 17.03 -3.10 8.82
N SER A 118 16.05 -3.12 7.90
CA SER A 118 14.77 -3.81 8.11
C SER A 118 14.85 -5.32 7.96
N ALA A 119 13.79 -6.00 8.40
CA ALA A 119 13.63 -7.44 8.22
C ALA A 119 13.66 -7.85 6.74
N ALA A 120 13.03 -7.06 5.86
CA ALA A 120 13.01 -7.29 4.43
C ALA A 120 14.42 -7.17 3.80
N GLU A 121 15.20 -6.16 4.18
CA GLU A 121 16.57 -6.01 3.70
C GLU A 121 17.46 -7.15 4.21
N LYS A 122 17.34 -7.51 5.51
CA LYS A 122 18.07 -8.64 6.11
C LYS A 122 17.73 -9.98 5.48
N ALA A 123 16.49 -10.15 5.00
CA ALA A 123 16.08 -11.32 4.23
C ALA A 123 16.64 -11.31 2.78
N GLY A 124 17.25 -10.22 2.33
CA GLY A 124 17.87 -10.10 1.01
C GLY A 124 16.91 -9.70 -0.10
N LEU A 125 15.73 -9.16 0.24
CA LEU A 125 14.78 -8.63 -0.75
C LEU A 125 15.36 -7.39 -1.45
N LYS A 126 14.98 -7.20 -2.72
CA LYS A 126 15.46 -6.14 -3.61
C LYS A 126 14.31 -5.58 -4.44
N LYS A 127 14.53 -4.40 -5.02
CA LYS A 127 13.63 -3.80 -6.00
C LYS A 127 13.29 -4.81 -7.11
N GLY A 128 12.00 -4.93 -7.41
CA GLY A 128 11.47 -5.83 -8.44
C GLY A 128 11.05 -7.21 -7.94
N ASP A 129 11.37 -7.56 -6.68
CA ASP A 129 10.91 -8.81 -6.08
C ASP A 129 9.39 -8.80 -5.87
N VAL A 130 8.77 -9.98 -5.99
CA VAL A 130 7.34 -10.18 -5.71
C VAL A 130 7.19 -11.12 -4.52
N ILE A 131 6.73 -10.60 -3.40
CA ILE A 131 6.46 -11.39 -2.19
C ILE A 131 5.23 -12.27 -2.45
N ILE A 132 5.38 -13.57 -2.24
CA ILE A 132 4.33 -14.57 -2.46
C ILE A 132 3.95 -15.31 -1.16
N SER A 133 4.78 -15.26 -0.13
CA SER A 133 4.49 -15.84 1.19
C SER A 133 5.26 -15.15 2.30
N LEU A 134 4.64 -15.04 3.48
CA LEU A 134 5.23 -14.48 4.69
C LEU A 134 4.73 -15.24 5.92
N ALA A 135 5.63 -15.65 6.82
CA ALA A 135 5.34 -16.40 8.04
C ALA A 135 4.46 -17.64 7.77
N GLY A 136 4.81 -18.43 6.75
CA GLY A 136 4.07 -19.61 6.32
C GLY A 136 2.70 -19.34 5.70
N LYS A 137 2.27 -18.07 5.57
CA LYS A 137 0.99 -17.68 4.96
C LYS A 137 1.20 -17.21 3.53
N GLU A 138 0.27 -17.57 2.66
CA GLU A 138 0.29 -17.12 1.26
C GLU A 138 -0.07 -15.62 1.19
N VAL A 139 0.62 -14.90 0.30
CA VAL A 139 0.42 -13.47 0.08
C VAL A 139 0.08 -13.27 -1.39
N LYS A 140 -1.19 -12.96 -1.69
CA LYS A 140 -1.66 -12.68 -3.06
C LYS A 140 -1.88 -11.19 -3.28
N THR A 141 -2.19 -10.46 -2.21
CA THR A 141 -2.54 -9.05 -2.23
C THR A 141 -1.81 -8.28 -1.13
N LEU A 142 -1.81 -6.95 -1.24
CA LEU A 142 -1.34 -6.08 -0.16
C LEU A 142 -2.12 -6.26 1.13
N ARG A 143 -3.41 -6.59 1.02
CA ARG A 143 -4.28 -6.87 2.15
C ARG A 143 -3.85 -8.14 2.90
N ASP A 144 -3.45 -9.18 2.17
CA ASP A 144 -2.92 -10.40 2.79
C ASP A 144 -1.64 -10.11 3.56
N LEU A 145 -0.69 -9.41 2.92
CA LEU A 145 0.55 -9.00 3.55
C LEU A 145 0.29 -8.18 4.83
N SER A 146 -0.67 -7.25 4.79
CA SER A 146 -1.05 -6.47 5.96
C SER A 146 -1.71 -7.31 7.05
N THR A 147 -2.47 -8.33 6.68
CA THR A 147 -3.12 -9.23 7.62
C THR A 147 -2.11 -10.12 8.33
N VAL A 148 -1.14 -10.67 7.60
CA VAL A 148 -0.03 -11.44 8.19
C VAL A 148 0.74 -10.57 9.18
N LEU A 149 1.13 -9.36 8.78
CA LEU A 149 1.93 -8.46 9.63
C LEU A 149 1.20 -7.99 10.89
N ARG A 150 -0.13 -7.89 10.88
CA ARG A 150 -0.93 -7.55 12.08
C ARG A 150 -0.97 -8.69 13.11
N ALA A 151 -0.74 -9.92 12.69
CA ALA A 151 -0.77 -11.10 13.56
C ALA A 151 0.58 -11.41 14.21
N LEU A 152 1.66 -10.77 13.76
CA LEU A 152 3.01 -10.97 14.28
C LEU A 152 3.29 -10.07 15.49
N ASN A 153 4.29 -10.46 16.27
CA ASN A 153 4.88 -9.67 17.34
C ASN A 153 6.31 -9.24 16.98
N PRO A 154 6.78 -8.11 17.52
CA PRO A 154 8.21 -7.76 17.45
C PRO A 154 9.07 -8.88 18.02
N GLY A 155 10.12 -9.26 17.29
CA GLY A 155 11.02 -10.35 17.66
C GLY A 155 10.65 -11.71 17.07
N ASP A 156 9.50 -11.85 16.40
CA ASP A 156 9.14 -13.09 15.73
C ASP A 156 10.11 -13.38 14.57
N GLU A 157 10.64 -14.61 14.55
CA GLU A 157 11.37 -15.14 13.40
C GLU A 157 10.35 -15.68 12.39
N ILE A 158 10.43 -15.19 11.15
CA ILE A 158 9.50 -15.54 10.09
C ILE A 158 10.26 -15.99 8.85
N ASP A 159 9.65 -16.89 8.08
CA ASP A 159 10.05 -17.18 6.70
C ASP A 159 9.41 -16.15 5.75
N VAL A 160 10.12 -15.78 4.71
CA VAL A 160 9.59 -15.02 3.57
C VAL A 160 9.97 -15.74 2.29
N ARG A 161 9.01 -15.84 1.36
CA ARG A 161 9.22 -16.35 0.01
C ARG A 161 8.83 -15.30 -1.02
N TRP A 162 9.66 -15.17 -2.04
CA TRP A 162 9.45 -14.19 -3.10
C TRP A 162 9.95 -14.71 -4.45
N LEU A 163 9.44 -14.11 -5.52
CA LEU A 163 9.91 -14.34 -6.88
C LEU A 163 10.88 -13.22 -7.27
N ARG A 164 12.02 -13.62 -7.85
CA ARG A 164 12.98 -12.72 -8.51
C ARG A 164 13.27 -13.26 -9.90
N GLU A 165 12.87 -12.51 -10.94
CA GLU A 165 13.06 -12.92 -12.33
C GLU A 165 12.49 -14.33 -12.62
N GLY A 166 11.34 -14.65 -12.02
CA GLY A 166 10.68 -15.95 -12.17
C GLY A 166 11.24 -17.08 -11.29
N ARG A 167 12.31 -16.85 -10.52
CA ARG A 167 12.86 -17.83 -9.57
C ARG A 167 12.31 -17.61 -8.17
N GLU A 168 11.83 -18.67 -7.53
CA GLU A 168 11.43 -18.64 -6.12
C GLU A 168 12.67 -18.64 -5.22
N LEU A 169 12.69 -17.69 -4.30
CA LEU A 169 13.72 -17.52 -3.29
C LEU A 169 13.04 -17.50 -1.92
N GLN A 170 13.77 -17.94 -0.90
CA GLN A 170 13.29 -17.94 0.48
C GLN A 170 14.40 -17.58 1.46
N ALA A 171 14.03 -16.90 2.54
CA ALA A 171 14.93 -16.57 3.64
C ALA A 171 14.14 -16.49 4.94
N LYS A 172 14.86 -16.61 6.07
CA LYS A 172 14.32 -16.31 7.39
C LYS A 172 14.80 -14.96 7.85
N THR A 173 13.96 -14.25 8.60
CA THR A 173 14.29 -12.94 9.14
C THR A 173 13.48 -12.65 10.40
N THR A 174 13.90 -11.67 11.17
CA THR A 174 13.22 -11.27 12.42
C THR A 174 12.56 -9.93 12.23
N VAL A 175 11.26 -9.85 12.48
CA VAL A 175 10.49 -8.61 12.37
C VAL A 175 10.70 -7.72 13.60
N SER A 176 10.85 -6.42 13.39
CA SER A 176 11.09 -5.45 14.46
C SER A 176 9.84 -4.63 14.78
N ALA A 177 9.79 -4.06 15.98
CA ALA A 177 8.74 -3.09 16.33
C ALA A 177 8.72 -1.93 15.31
N ARG A 178 7.53 -1.42 15.05
CA ARG A 178 7.32 -0.26 14.17
C ARG A 178 7.81 1.04 14.81
#